data_AF-A0A0Q5VA28-F1
#
_entry.id   AF-A0A0Q5VA28-F1
#
_cell.length_a   1.000
_cell.length_b   1.000
_cell.length_c   1.000
_cell.angle_alpha   90.00
_cell.angle_beta   90.00
_cell.angle_gamma   90.00
#
_symmetry.space_group_name_H-M   'P 1'
#
loop_
_entity.id
_entity.type
_entity.pdbx_description
1 polymer ?
#
loop_
_entity_poly.entity_id
_entity_poly.type
_entity_poly.pdbx_seq_one_letter_code
_entity_poly.pdbx_strand_id
1 'polypeptide(L)'
;MTTSQRRTRPETTVAEPAEQQSDLELVEAAIEALTGALPVALSPTQGLAAARRLVGTVVRQPRALTKRGVDLTAQLARIAAGTSDIAPDRKDARWKDPAWQTNPLYKRVGQSYLAWNRAVHGVVEDLDLDEKSKLRALFLLKLVTEAVAPTNTLVGNPAALKRARETRGRSLVDGARHALYDVRNNGAMPSMVDSRPFVIGETIAATPGAVVWKNEIAELIQYSPSTGKVRERPMLVMPPQINKYYVLDLAPGRSMVEHLVSHGHQVFMLSWANPGKGDAAWDYDSYARTALEASDVVREITGSSDMNLLGVCAGGITAAGLLGHLATAGDDRFASVTFLVTLIDFEVPSQVGTFISRPVVAAASRKSRSEGVLSGRELARVFAWLRPNDLVWNYWVNNYLMGKNPPAFDVLAWNADAVDLPASLHGDFMDMAQSNSLTHPGELRVLGTGVDLGKVTVDSYVVGAVTDHICPWRACYPVVDLMGGSVEFVLSSQGHIQALINPSGNPKGSYRTTDGDDPARGADDSAGKPTADEWLERATEHPGSWWDHWVEWLEPRSGAERNARRKLGSKAHPPIEDAPGSYVRATV
;
A
#
# COMPACT_ATOMS: atom_id res chain seq x y z
N MET A 1 -0.21 64.71 -36.18
CA MET A 1 -0.59 63.59 -37.08
C MET A 1 0.02 62.33 -36.47
N THR A 2 -0.66 61.28 -36.02
CA THR A 2 -2.07 60.87 -36.10
C THR A 2 -2.28 59.82 -34.99
N THR A 3 -3.48 59.80 -34.43
CA THR A 3 -4.02 58.97 -33.33
C THR A 3 -3.84 57.45 -33.48
N SER A 4 -3.54 56.75 -32.37
CA SER A 4 -3.86 55.33 -32.18
C SER A 4 -4.30 55.06 -30.74
N GLN A 5 -5.39 54.29 -30.62
CA GLN A 5 -6.25 54.11 -29.45
C GLN A 5 -5.61 53.21 -28.36
N ARG A 6 -5.70 53.63 -27.09
CA ARG A 6 -5.60 52.72 -25.95
C ARG A 6 -6.95 52.00 -25.77
N ARG A 7 -6.98 50.69 -26.04
CA ARG A 7 -8.04 49.79 -25.56
C ARG A 7 -7.59 49.20 -24.22
N THR A 8 -8.28 49.56 -23.15
CA THR A 8 -8.30 48.81 -21.88
C THR A 8 -9.07 47.50 -22.10
N ARG A 9 -8.43 46.35 -21.84
CA ARG A 9 -9.13 45.05 -21.69
C ARG A 9 -9.83 45.03 -20.31
N PRO A 10 -11.04 44.49 -20.20
CA PRO A 10 -11.67 44.27 -18.90
C PRO A 10 -11.00 43.09 -18.20
N GLU A 11 -10.73 43.22 -16.90
CA GLU A 11 -10.46 42.09 -16.02
C GLU A 11 -11.70 41.20 -15.97
N THR A 12 -11.64 40.06 -16.65
CA THR A 12 -12.54 38.94 -16.40
C THR A 12 -12.04 38.19 -15.18
N THR A 13 -12.54 38.54 -14.00
CA THR A 13 -12.64 37.60 -12.89
C THR A 13 -13.52 36.44 -13.35
N VAL A 14 -12.88 35.32 -13.70
CA VAL A 14 -13.57 34.05 -13.89
C VAL A 14 -14.03 33.61 -12.51
N ALA A 15 -15.32 33.81 -12.21
CA ALA A 15 -15.94 33.14 -11.08
C ALA A 15 -15.90 31.63 -11.37
N GLU A 16 -15.20 30.87 -10.54
CA GLU A 16 -15.31 29.41 -10.54
C GLU A 16 -16.79 29.03 -10.29
N PRO A 17 -17.31 27.99 -10.95
CA PRO A 17 -18.70 27.59 -10.77
C PRO A 17 -18.91 27.11 -9.33
N ALA A 18 -19.89 27.70 -8.65
CA ALA A 18 -20.26 27.39 -7.26
C ALA A 18 -20.58 25.90 -7.01
N GLU A 19 -20.87 25.11 -8.05
CA GLU A 19 -21.05 23.65 -7.97
C GLU A 19 -19.74 22.90 -7.68
N GLN A 20 -18.63 23.24 -8.34
CA GLN A 20 -17.32 22.60 -8.09
C GLN A 20 -16.80 22.91 -6.68
N GLN A 21 -17.04 24.14 -6.20
CA GLN A 21 -16.70 24.56 -4.84
C GLN A 21 -17.51 23.80 -3.78
N SER A 22 -18.76 23.41 -4.11
CA SER A 22 -19.63 22.64 -3.21
C SER A 22 -19.22 21.17 -3.07
N ASP A 23 -18.68 20.57 -4.13
CA ASP A 23 -18.14 19.21 -4.14
C ASP A 23 -16.77 19.14 -3.43
N LEU A 24 -15.97 20.20 -3.57
CA LEU A 24 -14.71 20.44 -2.85
C LEU A 24 -14.91 20.42 -1.32
N GLU A 25 -15.89 21.19 -0.83
CA GLU A 25 -16.26 21.19 0.60
C GLU A 25 -16.80 19.84 1.07
N LEU A 26 -17.49 19.09 0.21
CA LEU A 26 -18.07 17.79 0.54
C LEU A 26 -16.98 16.71 0.72
N VAL A 27 -15.91 16.83 -0.05
CA VAL A 27 -14.74 15.94 -0.02
C VAL A 27 -13.82 16.26 1.15
N GLU A 28 -13.57 17.54 1.42
CA GLU A 28 -12.85 17.97 2.64
C GLU A 28 -13.65 17.56 3.89
N ALA A 29 -14.96 17.78 3.91
CA ALA A 29 -15.81 17.35 5.02
C ALA A 29 -15.93 15.83 5.14
N ALA A 30 -15.81 15.05 4.06
CA ALA A 30 -15.80 13.59 4.13
C ALA A 30 -14.46 13.05 4.66
N ILE A 31 -13.33 13.67 4.31
CA ILE A 31 -12.02 13.33 4.84
C ILE A 31 -11.87 13.79 6.29
N GLU A 32 -12.33 15.00 6.63
CA GLU A 32 -12.42 15.48 8.01
C GLU A 32 -13.41 14.64 8.83
N ALA A 33 -14.54 14.19 8.25
CA ALA A 33 -15.46 13.29 8.93
C ALA A 33 -14.87 11.88 9.13
N LEU A 34 -14.00 11.39 8.25
CA LEU A 34 -13.39 10.06 8.39
C LEU A 34 -12.16 10.08 9.30
N THR A 35 -11.37 11.15 9.26
CA THR A 35 -10.26 11.37 10.22
C THR A 35 -10.80 11.75 11.61
N GLY A 36 -11.96 12.40 11.70
CA GLY A 36 -12.67 12.75 12.93
C GLY A 36 -13.72 11.75 13.44
N ALA A 37 -13.96 10.63 12.75
CA ALA A 37 -14.92 9.58 13.19
C ALA A 37 -14.28 8.47 14.04
N LEU A 38 -12.99 8.55 14.35
CA LEU A 38 -12.40 7.75 15.41
C LEU A 38 -12.70 8.41 16.76
N PRO A 39 -13.15 7.67 17.78
CA PRO A 39 -13.67 8.25 19.01
C PRO A 39 -12.56 8.69 19.97
N VAL A 40 -11.58 9.48 19.54
CA VAL A 40 -10.68 10.27 20.40
C VAL A 40 -10.10 11.44 19.57
N ALA A 41 -10.79 12.59 19.55
CA ALA A 41 -10.34 13.96 19.21
C ALA A 41 -11.34 14.74 18.31
N LEU A 42 -12.24 15.49 18.99
CA LEU A 42 -13.09 16.67 18.65
C LEU A 42 -13.16 17.17 17.16
N SER A 43 -14.29 17.62 16.57
CA SER A 43 -15.53 18.21 17.11
C SER A 43 -16.84 17.70 16.43
N PRO A 44 -17.98 17.59 17.16
CA PRO A 44 -19.25 17.04 16.65
C PRO A 44 -19.97 17.81 15.53
N THR A 45 -19.52 19.02 15.17
CA THR A 45 -20.28 19.95 14.33
C THR A 45 -20.05 19.77 12.83
N GLN A 46 -18.89 19.26 12.40
CA GLN A 46 -18.53 19.15 10.98
C GLN A 46 -19.07 17.87 10.32
N GLY A 47 -18.97 16.70 10.97
CA GLY A 47 -19.59 15.45 10.47
C GLY A 47 -21.12 15.52 10.38
N LEU A 48 -21.75 16.35 11.22
CA LEU A 48 -23.19 16.61 11.18
C LEU A 48 -23.60 17.39 9.91
N ALA A 49 -22.70 18.19 9.33
CA ALA A 49 -22.98 19.01 8.15
C ALA A 49 -22.96 18.19 6.84
N ALA A 50 -21.98 17.29 6.68
CA ALA A 50 -21.93 16.36 5.54
C ALA A 50 -23.12 15.39 5.55
N ALA A 51 -23.45 14.83 6.71
CA ALA A 51 -24.64 14.01 6.89
C ALA A 51 -25.93 14.79 6.57
N ARG A 52 -26.03 16.07 6.98
CA ARG A 52 -27.17 16.95 6.65
C ARG A 52 -27.30 17.25 5.15
N ARG A 53 -26.20 17.43 4.41
CA ARG A 53 -26.24 17.66 2.95
C ARG A 53 -26.68 16.40 2.20
N LEU A 54 -26.19 15.23 2.60
CA LEU A 54 -26.59 13.94 2.03
C LEU A 54 -28.07 13.63 2.32
N VAL A 55 -28.53 13.91 3.54
CA VAL A 55 -29.95 13.90 3.89
C VAL A 55 -30.74 14.91 3.05
N GLY A 56 -30.21 16.11 2.81
CA GLY A 56 -30.83 17.14 1.97
C GLY A 56 -31.02 16.72 0.52
N THR A 57 -30.04 16.06 -0.10
CA THR A 57 -30.12 15.52 -1.47
C THR A 57 -31.10 14.35 -1.54
N VAL A 58 -31.07 13.45 -0.56
CA VAL A 58 -31.99 12.31 -0.44
C VAL A 58 -33.45 12.77 -0.27
N VAL A 59 -33.69 13.81 0.53
CA VAL A 59 -35.03 14.42 0.72
C VAL A 59 -35.55 15.08 -0.58
N ARG A 60 -34.66 15.55 -1.47
CA ARG A 60 -35.01 16.17 -2.76
C ARG A 60 -35.37 15.16 -3.85
N GLN A 61 -35.15 13.85 -3.64
CA GLN A 61 -35.52 12.80 -4.59
C GLN A 61 -36.55 11.81 -3.99
N PRO A 62 -37.81 12.26 -3.76
CA PRO A 62 -38.81 11.50 -3.00
C PRO A 62 -39.21 10.17 -3.65
N ARG A 63 -39.05 10.02 -4.97
CA ARG A 63 -39.39 8.79 -5.69
C ARG A 63 -38.47 7.61 -5.33
N ALA A 64 -37.16 7.84 -5.22
CA ALA A 64 -36.19 6.81 -4.83
C ALA A 64 -36.45 6.33 -3.41
N LEU A 65 -36.66 7.27 -2.48
CA LEU A 65 -37.06 6.98 -1.09
C LEU A 65 -38.37 6.21 -1.00
N THR A 66 -39.40 6.63 -1.75
CA THR A 66 -40.72 5.99 -1.71
C THR A 66 -40.65 4.56 -2.23
N LYS A 67 -40.00 4.34 -3.39
CA LYS A 67 -39.83 3.00 -3.98
C LYS A 67 -39.11 2.05 -3.03
N ARG A 68 -37.92 2.44 -2.54
CA ARG A 68 -37.12 1.61 -1.63
C ARG A 68 -37.79 1.42 -0.26
N GLY A 69 -38.55 2.40 0.21
CA GLY A 69 -39.35 2.31 1.44
C GLY A 69 -40.52 1.32 1.33
N VAL A 70 -41.22 1.29 0.19
CA VAL A 70 -42.28 0.30 -0.09
C VAL A 70 -41.68 -1.10 -0.17
N ASP A 71 -40.57 -1.27 -0.90
CA ASP A 71 -39.88 -2.56 -1.01
C ASP A 71 -39.41 -3.08 0.35
N LEU A 72 -38.81 -2.21 1.17
CA LEU A 72 -38.38 -2.55 2.53
C LEU A 72 -39.57 -2.97 3.40
N THR A 73 -40.68 -2.23 3.37
CA THR A 73 -41.88 -2.55 4.15
C THR A 73 -42.46 -3.90 3.73
N ALA A 74 -42.56 -4.17 2.44
CA ALA A 74 -43.02 -5.46 1.91
C ALA A 74 -42.07 -6.62 2.29
N GLN A 75 -40.77 -6.38 2.32
CA GLN A 75 -39.80 -7.38 2.79
C GLN A 75 -39.92 -7.63 4.29
N LEU A 76 -40.04 -6.59 5.12
CA LEU A 76 -40.22 -6.73 6.57
C LEU A 76 -41.52 -7.48 6.90
N ALA A 77 -42.60 -7.25 6.16
CA ALA A 77 -43.84 -8.02 6.30
C ALA A 77 -43.65 -9.52 5.97
N ARG A 78 -42.93 -9.84 4.88
CA ARG A 78 -42.57 -11.23 4.53
C ARG A 78 -41.67 -11.88 5.57
N ILE A 79 -40.73 -11.13 6.15
CA ILE A 79 -39.84 -11.61 7.22
C ILE A 79 -40.64 -11.92 8.49
N ALA A 80 -41.57 -11.03 8.88
CA ALA A 80 -42.46 -11.25 10.01
C ALA A 80 -43.34 -12.49 9.79
N ALA A 81 -43.88 -12.66 8.58
CA ALA A 81 -44.65 -13.83 8.16
C ALA A 81 -43.81 -15.11 7.98
N GLY A 82 -42.48 -15.02 7.98
CA GLY A 82 -41.57 -16.16 7.80
C GLY A 82 -41.44 -16.67 6.36
N THR A 83 -41.92 -15.90 5.37
CA THR A 83 -41.94 -16.26 3.94
C THR A 83 -40.85 -15.56 3.12
N SER A 84 -39.94 -14.83 3.76
CA SER A 84 -38.84 -14.15 3.07
C SER A 84 -37.69 -15.12 2.74
N ASP A 85 -37.24 -15.08 1.49
CA ASP A 85 -36.08 -15.82 0.98
C ASP A 85 -34.77 -15.01 1.03
N ILE A 86 -34.78 -13.84 1.69
CA ILE A 86 -33.55 -13.05 1.85
C ILE A 86 -32.52 -13.90 2.61
N ALA A 87 -31.36 -14.09 1.99
CA ALA A 87 -30.23 -14.79 2.56
C ALA A 87 -28.97 -13.91 2.49
N PRO A 88 -28.04 -14.07 3.45
CA PRO A 88 -26.72 -13.44 3.39
C PRO A 88 -25.88 -14.02 2.24
N ASP A 89 -24.87 -13.28 1.82
CA ASP A 89 -23.86 -13.80 0.89
C ASP A 89 -23.15 -15.00 1.52
N ARG A 90 -22.98 -16.09 0.75
CA ARG A 90 -22.28 -17.30 1.19
C ARG A 90 -20.82 -17.04 1.57
N LYS A 91 -20.21 -15.99 1.02
CA LYS A 91 -18.84 -15.57 1.31
C LYS A 91 -18.72 -14.73 2.60
N ASP A 92 -19.83 -14.15 3.09
CA ASP A 92 -19.80 -13.32 4.31
C ASP A 92 -19.73 -14.20 5.57
N ALA A 93 -18.55 -14.25 6.17
CA ALA A 93 -18.26 -15.11 7.30
C ALA A 93 -19.08 -14.80 8.56
N ARG A 94 -19.64 -13.59 8.69
CA ARG A 94 -20.44 -13.17 9.85
C ARG A 94 -21.70 -14.02 10.03
N TRP A 95 -22.22 -14.57 8.92
CA TRP A 95 -23.48 -15.31 8.90
C TRP A 95 -23.30 -16.83 8.89
N LYS A 96 -22.08 -17.33 9.16
CA LYS A 96 -21.76 -18.78 9.13
C LYS A 96 -22.37 -19.59 10.27
N ASP A 97 -22.72 -18.97 11.39
CA ASP A 97 -23.31 -19.70 12.51
C ASP A 97 -24.70 -20.28 12.12
N PRO A 98 -24.96 -21.59 12.35
CA PRO A 98 -26.23 -22.21 11.98
C PRO A 98 -27.47 -21.56 12.62
N ALA A 99 -27.32 -20.81 13.71
CA ALA A 99 -28.42 -20.10 14.35
C ALA A 99 -29.11 -19.08 13.41
N TRP A 100 -28.39 -18.50 12.44
CA TRP A 100 -28.97 -17.61 11.45
C TRP A 100 -30.01 -18.27 10.54
N GLN A 101 -29.98 -19.60 10.43
CA GLN A 101 -30.92 -20.38 9.63
C GLN A 101 -31.92 -21.16 10.50
N THR A 102 -31.45 -21.69 11.62
CA THR A 102 -32.22 -22.62 12.47
C THR A 102 -33.01 -21.94 13.58
N ASN A 103 -32.58 -20.77 14.07
CA ASN A 103 -33.29 -20.04 15.11
C ASN A 103 -34.21 -18.97 14.49
N PRO A 104 -35.54 -19.04 14.69
CA PRO A 104 -36.49 -18.10 14.08
C PRO A 104 -36.26 -16.63 14.42
N LEU A 105 -35.76 -16.33 15.63
CA LEU A 105 -35.48 -14.96 16.04
C LEU A 105 -34.24 -14.41 15.31
N TYR A 106 -33.11 -15.13 15.36
CA TYR A 106 -31.90 -14.72 14.66
C TYR A 106 -32.10 -14.65 13.15
N LYS A 107 -32.83 -15.61 12.57
CA LYS A 107 -33.19 -15.59 11.15
C LYS A 107 -33.92 -14.30 10.78
N ARG A 108 -34.95 -13.91 11.54
CA ARG A 108 -35.69 -12.66 11.30
C ARG A 108 -34.81 -11.43 11.47
N VAL A 109 -34.02 -11.35 12.54
CA VAL A 109 -33.10 -10.22 12.78
C VAL A 109 -32.10 -10.06 11.63
N GLY A 110 -31.48 -11.17 11.20
CA GLY A 110 -30.53 -11.18 10.09
C GLY A 110 -31.19 -10.76 8.78
N GLN A 111 -32.36 -11.31 8.46
CA GLN A 111 -33.10 -10.94 7.26
C GLN A 111 -33.55 -9.47 7.28
N SER A 112 -34.00 -8.95 8.43
CA SER A 112 -34.38 -7.54 8.59
C SER A 112 -33.19 -6.61 8.37
N TYR A 113 -32.03 -6.94 8.92
CA TYR A 113 -30.79 -6.20 8.67
C TYR A 113 -30.41 -6.23 7.19
N LEU A 114 -30.43 -7.40 6.54
CA LEU A 114 -30.08 -7.53 5.12
C LEU A 114 -31.06 -6.77 4.21
N ALA A 115 -32.35 -6.81 4.53
CA ALA A 115 -33.38 -6.07 3.80
C ALA A 115 -33.18 -4.55 3.94
N TRP A 116 -32.93 -4.08 5.17
CA TRP A 116 -32.60 -2.69 5.44
C TRP A 116 -31.32 -2.25 4.72
N ASN A 117 -30.26 -3.06 4.81
CA ASN A 117 -28.97 -2.78 4.19
C ASN A 117 -29.10 -2.63 2.66
N ARG A 118 -29.83 -3.55 2.00
CA ARG A 118 -30.13 -3.47 0.56
C ARG A 118 -30.96 -2.24 0.20
N ALA A 119 -31.95 -1.90 1.03
CA ALA A 119 -32.82 -0.75 0.78
C ALA A 119 -32.03 0.56 0.84
N VAL A 120 -31.18 0.75 1.86
CA VAL A 120 -30.43 1.99 2.03
C VAL A 120 -29.32 2.12 0.96
N HIS A 121 -28.63 1.04 0.59
CA HIS A 121 -27.68 1.07 -0.54
C HIS A 121 -28.39 1.35 -1.87
N GLY A 122 -29.55 0.71 -2.09
CA GLY A 122 -30.36 0.93 -3.28
C GLY A 122 -30.89 2.36 -3.41
N VAL A 123 -31.05 3.11 -2.29
CA VAL A 123 -31.37 4.55 -2.36
C VAL A 123 -30.22 5.30 -3.03
N VAL A 124 -28.98 5.06 -2.62
CA VAL A 124 -27.79 5.74 -3.20
C VAL A 124 -27.57 5.34 -4.66
N GLU A 125 -27.80 4.08 -5.01
CA GLU A 125 -27.74 3.61 -6.41
C GLU A 125 -28.77 4.31 -7.31
N ASP A 126 -29.98 4.56 -6.79
CA ASP A 126 -31.07 5.22 -7.51
C ASP A 126 -30.91 6.76 -7.57
N LEU A 127 -29.97 7.34 -6.82
CA LEU A 127 -29.69 8.78 -6.90
C LEU A 127 -28.99 9.13 -8.22
N ASP A 128 -29.40 10.26 -8.78
CA ASP A 128 -28.75 10.91 -9.92
C ASP A 128 -27.50 11.66 -9.45
N LEU A 129 -26.41 10.92 -9.27
CA LEU A 129 -25.08 11.41 -8.89
C LEU A 129 -24.07 10.94 -9.92
N ASP A 130 -22.99 11.71 -10.12
CA ASP A 130 -21.84 11.22 -10.88
C ASP A 130 -21.21 9.99 -10.22
N GLU A 131 -20.49 9.19 -11.01
CA GLU A 131 -19.91 7.92 -10.57
C GLU A 131 -18.99 8.08 -9.33
N LYS A 132 -18.19 9.15 -9.26
CA LYS A 132 -17.26 9.35 -8.12
C LYS A 132 -18.04 9.69 -6.85
N SER A 133 -19.04 10.56 -6.93
CA SER A 133 -19.90 10.91 -5.78
C SER A 133 -20.74 9.73 -5.31
N LYS A 134 -21.24 8.90 -6.23
CA LYS A 134 -21.96 7.66 -5.90
C LYS A 134 -21.08 6.66 -5.17
N LEU A 135 -19.86 6.41 -5.66
CA LEU A 135 -18.88 5.55 -5.00
C LEU A 135 -18.54 6.03 -3.58
N ARG A 136 -18.33 7.34 -3.40
CA ARG A 136 -18.08 7.95 -2.08
C ARG A 136 -19.26 7.79 -1.12
N ALA A 137 -20.48 8.05 -1.60
CA ALA A 137 -21.69 7.88 -0.79
C ALA A 137 -21.92 6.42 -0.39
N LEU A 138 -21.71 5.47 -1.31
CA LEU A 138 -21.76 4.04 -1.01
C LEU A 138 -20.69 3.63 0.00
N PHE A 139 -19.48 4.17 -0.09
CA PHE A 139 -18.43 3.93 0.88
C PHE A 139 -18.80 4.42 2.29
N LEU A 140 -19.26 5.67 2.42
CA LEU A 140 -19.71 6.22 3.71
C LEU A 140 -20.88 5.43 4.29
N LEU A 141 -21.84 5.07 3.43
CA LEU A 141 -22.97 4.27 3.86
C LEU A 141 -22.52 2.91 4.38
N LYS A 142 -21.60 2.26 3.67
CA LYS A 142 -21.02 0.98 4.07
C LYS A 142 -20.42 1.06 5.48
N LEU A 143 -19.72 2.12 5.84
CA LEU A 143 -19.17 2.31 7.19
C LEU A 143 -20.27 2.28 8.26
N VAL A 144 -21.36 3.01 8.03
CA VAL A 144 -22.50 3.09 8.96
C VAL A 144 -23.24 1.76 9.04
N THR A 145 -23.57 1.15 7.89
CA THR A 145 -24.32 -0.10 7.86
C THR A 145 -23.53 -1.23 8.51
N GLU A 146 -22.23 -1.29 8.27
CA GLU A 146 -21.34 -2.26 8.90
C GLU A 146 -21.25 -2.05 10.42
N ALA A 147 -21.22 -0.80 10.90
CA ALA A 147 -21.18 -0.52 12.34
C ALA A 147 -22.42 -0.98 13.11
N VAL A 148 -23.60 -0.87 12.49
CA VAL A 148 -24.87 -1.28 13.12
C VAL A 148 -25.24 -2.74 12.86
N ALA A 149 -24.35 -3.52 12.24
CA ALA A 149 -24.61 -4.93 11.98
C ALA A 149 -24.86 -5.69 13.30
N PRO A 150 -25.94 -6.50 13.39
CA PRO A 150 -26.28 -7.20 14.63
C PRO A 150 -25.16 -8.16 15.09
N THR A 151 -24.39 -8.67 14.12
CA THR A 151 -23.22 -9.54 14.31
C THR A 151 -22.11 -8.90 15.14
N ASN A 152 -22.09 -7.57 15.28
CA ASN A 152 -21.04 -6.84 15.99
C ASN A 152 -21.38 -6.59 17.47
N THR A 153 -22.57 -7.03 17.91
CA THR A 153 -23.03 -6.93 19.30
C THR A 153 -23.01 -8.30 19.96
N LEU A 154 -22.79 -8.35 21.28
CA LEU A 154 -22.79 -9.62 22.02
C LEU A 154 -24.15 -10.34 21.87
N VAL A 155 -25.26 -9.63 22.06
CA VAL A 155 -26.62 -10.22 22.00
C VAL A 155 -27.01 -10.61 20.57
N GLY A 156 -26.59 -9.85 19.56
CA GLY A 156 -26.89 -10.14 18.16
C GLY A 156 -25.95 -11.18 17.52
N ASN A 157 -24.90 -11.62 18.22
CA ASN A 157 -23.93 -12.59 17.72
C ASN A 157 -24.10 -13.96 18.41
N PRO A 158 -24.76 -14.94 17.76
CA PRO A 158 -25.02 -16.25 18.37
C PRO A 158 -23.74 -17.02 18.69
N ALA A 159 -22.69 -16.88 17.87
CA ALA A 159 -21.40 -17.52 18.12
C ALA A 159 -20.70 -16.97 19.37
N ALA A 160 -20.78 -15.65 19.60
CA ALA A 160 -20.23 -15.01 20.80
C ALA A 160 -20.96 -15.42 22.07
N LEU A 161 -22.30 -15.47 22.06
CA LEU A 161 -23.08 -15.96 23.21
C LEU A 161 -22.80 -17.42 23.51
N LYS A 162 -22.70 -18.27 22.48
CA LYS A 162 -22.35 -19.67 22.62
C LYS A 162 -20.96 -19.81 23.26
N ARG A 163 -19.97 -19.07 22.76
CA ARG A 163 -18.60 -19.06 23.30
C ARG A 163 -18.53 -18.57 24.75
N ALA A 164 -19.27 -17.50 25.07
CA ALA A 164 -19.36 -16.99 26.44
C ALA A 164 -19.93 -18.05 27.38
N ARG A 165 -20.96 -18.79 26.96
CA ARG A 165 -21.54 -19.88 27.74
C ARG A 165 -20.58 -21.06 27.91
N GLU A 166 -19.96 -21.51 26.82
CA GLU A 166 -19.00 -22.63 26.80
C GLU A 166 -17.78 -22.36 27.70
N THR A 167 -17.30 -21.11 27.72
CA THR A 167 -16.16 -20.69 28.55
C THR A 167 -16.56 -20.21 29.94
N ARG A 168 -17.85 -20.29 30.31
CA ARG A 168 -18.40 -19.76 31.56
C ARG A 168 -18.02 -18.29 31.81
N GLY A 169 -18.04 -17.48 30.76
CA GLY A 169 -17.74 -16.05 30.79
C GLY A 169 -16.26 -15.68 30.63
N ARG A 170 -15.34 -16.65 30.65
CA ARG A 170 -13.89 -16.36 30.51
C ARG A 170 -13.56 -15.65 29.20
N SER A 171 -14.23 -15.98 28.09
CA SER A 171 -14.01 -15.29 26.81
C SER A 171 -14.34 -13.79 26.88
N LEU A 172 -15.33 -13.40 27.69
CA LEU A 172 -15.70 -11.99 27.85
C LEU A 172 -14.69 -11.26 28.74
N VAL A 173 -14.12 -11.93 29.75
CA VAL A 173 -13.04 -11.37 30.57
C VAL A 173 -11.79 -11.13 29.72
N ASP A 174 -11.40 -12.12 28.91
CA ASP A 174 -10.26 -11.99 28.01
C ASP A 174 -10.52 -10.91 26.94
N GLY A 175 -11.74 -10.83 26.41
CA GLY A 175 -12.13 -9.78 25.48
C GLY A 175 -12.14 -8.36 26.08
N ALA A 176 -12.56 -8.21 27.35
CA ALA A 176 -12.47 -6.94 28.07
C ALA A 176 -11.00 -6.53 28.32
N ARG A 177 -10.10 -7.50 28.56
CA ARG A 177 -8.66 -7.22 28.65
C ARG A 177 -8.08 -6.75 27.32
N HIS A 178 -8.47 -7.37 26.20
CA HIS A 178 -8.08 -6.91 24.87
C HIS A 178 -8.57 -5.49 24.60
N ALA A 179 -9.85 -5.20 24.88
CA ALA A 179 -10.40 -3.86 24.70
C ALA A 179 -9.68 -2.80 25.56
N LEU A 180 -9.36 -3.12 26.81
CA LEU A 180 -8.59 -2.22 27.69
C LEU A 180 -7.17 -1.99 27.16
N TYR A 181 -6.51 -3.04 26.66
CA TYR A 181 -5.21 -2.93 26.02
C TYR A 181 -5.26 -2.02 24.79
N ASP A 182 -6.26 -2.21 23.93
CA ASP A 182 -6.42 -1.47 22.67
C ASP A 182 -6.80 0.00 22.90
N VAL A 183 -7.63 0.29 23.90
CA VAL A 183 -7.91 1.67 24.34
C VAL A 183 -6.64 2.38 24.81
N ARG A 184 -5.77 1.68 25.55
CA ARG A 184 -4.55 2.26 26.11
C ARG A 184 -3.42 2.41 25.10
N ASN A 185 -3.23 1.41 24.23
CA ASN A 185 -2.02 1.28 23.41
C ASN A 185 -2.28 1.39 21.90
N ASN A 186 -3.52 1.18 21.45
CA ASN A 186 -3.87 1.10 20.02
C ASN A 186 -4.95 2.11 19.59
N GLY A 187 -5.11 3.22 20.32
CA GLY A 187 -6.05 4.28 19.96
C GLY A 187 -7.51 3.82 19.86
N ALA A 188 -7.90 2.85 20.71
CA ALA A 188 -9.21 2.20 20.73
C ALA A 188 -9.56 1.37 19.47
N MET A 189 -8.60 1.10 18.59
CA MET A 189 -8.78 0.16 17.48
C MET A 189 -8.46 -1.27 17.91
N PRO A 190 -9.22 -2.28 17.45
CA PRO A 190 -8.91 -3.68 17.76
C PRO A 190 -7.55 -4.08 17.19
N SER A 191 -6.69 -4.66 18.02
CA SER A 191 -5.41 -5.21 17.58
C SER A 191 -5.61 -6.22 16.45
N MET A 192 -4.97 -5.99 15.30
CA MET A 192 -5.05 -6.91 14.15
C MET A 192 -4.00 -8.03 14.22
N VAL A 193 -2.98 -7.86 15.06
CA VAL A 193 -1.85 -8.80 15.18
C VAL A 193 -1.36 -8.91 16.62
N ASP A 194 -0.91 -10.10 17.00
CA ASP A 194 -0.05 -10.28 18.16
C ASP A 194 1.42 -10.14 17.74
N SER A 195 2.02 -8.98 18.01
CA SER A 195 3.40 -8.67 17.62
C SER A 195 4.46 -9.24 18.57
N ARG A 196 4.07 -9.74 19.76
CA ARG A 196 5.02 -10.19 20.81
C ARG A 196 6.03 -11.25 20.35
N PRO A 197 5.67 -12.22 19.47
CA PRO A 197 6.62 -13.21 19.00
C PRO A 197 7.65 -12.66 18.00
N PHE A 198 7.49 -11.45 17.49
CA PHE A 198 8.31 -10.88 16.42
C PHE A 198 9.29 -9.85 16.98
N VAL A 199 10.47 -10.33 17.36
CA VAL A 199 11.59 -9.54 17.85
C VAL A 199 12.52 -9.19 16.69
N ILE A 200 12.67 -7.89 16.41
CA ILE A 200 13.55 -7.35 15.35
C ILE A 200 15.01 -7.70 15.64
N GLY A 201 15.66 -8.36 14.69
CA GLY A 201 17.03 -8.87 14.76
C GLY A 201 17.15 -10.28 15.34
N GLU A 202 16.06 -10.90 15.81
CA GLU A 202 16.09 -12.25 16.36
C GLU A 202 15.17 -13.20 15.60
N THR A 203 13.89 -12.84 15.44
CA THR A 203 12.88 -13.68 14.77
C THR A 203 12.40 -13.12 13.44
N ILE A 204 12.63 -11.82 13.20
CA ILE A 204 12.38 -11.08 11.96
C ILE A 204 13.57 -10.12 11.75
N ALA A 205 13.88 -9.75 10.52
CA ALA A 205 15.09 -8.99 10.18
C ALA A 205 16.37 -9.65 10.73
N ALA A 206 16.40 -10.98 10.70
CA ALA A 206 17.36 -11.80 11.42
C ALA A 206 18.53 -12.28 10.53
N THR A 207 18.57 -11.89 9.25
CA THR A 207 19.68 -12.26 8.37
C THR A 207 20.96 -11.60 8.86
N PRO A 208 22.04 -12.36 9.15
CA PRO A 208 23.26 -11.80 9.72
C PRO A 208 23.91 -10.76 8.80
N GLY A 209 24.38 -9.65 9.38
CA GLY A 209 24.99 -8.55 8.64
C GLY A 209 25.51 -7.48 9.59
N ALA A 210 25.96 -6.36 9.04
CA ALA A 210 26.35 -5.20 9.83
C ALA A 210 26.02 -3.90 9.09
N VAL A 211 25.70 -2.86 9.85
CA VAL A 211 25.68 -1.48 9.35
C VAL A 211 27.11 -1.08 9.01
N VAL A 212 27.36 -0.71 7.76
CA VAL A 212 28.70 -0.33 7.26
C VAL A 212 28.83 1.15 6.95
N TRP A 213 27.71 1.85 6.87
CA TRP A 213 27.63 3.30 6.70
C TRP A 213 26.31 3.81 7.24
N LYS A 214 26.27 5.08 7.66
CA LYS A 214 25.02 5.77 7.99
C LYS A 214 25.16 7.28 7.86
N ASN A 215 24.05 7.93 7.53
CA ASN A 215 23.84 9.36 7.65
C ASN A 215 22.52 9.62 8.40
N GLU A 216 22.03 10.86 8.41
CA GLU A 216 20.77 11.24 9.05
C GLU A 216 19.52 10.55 8.48
N ILE A 217 19.51 10.16 7.20
CA ILE A 217 18.35 9.62 6.48
C ILE A 217 18.37 8.09 6.43
N ALA A 218 19.53 7.45 6.38
CA ALA A 218 19.63 5.99 6.25
C ALA A 218 20.86 5.36 6.90
N GLU A 219 20.71 4.10 7.28
CA GLU A 219 21.78 3.13 7.50
C GLU A 219 21.94 2.25 6.25
N LEU A 220 23.18 1.92 5.87
CA LEU A 220 23.48 0.92 4.85
C LEU A 220 23.95 -0.36 5.53
N ILE A 221 23.17 -1.42 5.37
CA ILE A 221 23.46 -2.74 5.92
C ILE A 221 24.15 -3.57 4.85
N GLN A 222 25.31 -4.16 5.16
CA GLN A 222 25.91 -5.22 4.37
C GLN A 222 25.61 -6.58 5.02
N TYR A 223 25.01 -7.49 4.28
CA TYR A 223 24.72 -8.84 4.78
C TYR A 223 25.94 -9.77 4.68
N SER A 224 26.04 -10.70 5.63
CA SER A 224 27.09 -11.71 5.70
C SER A 224 26.93 -12.74 4.60
N PRO A 225 27.96 -13.01 3.78
CA PRO A 225 27.89 -14.09 2.79
C PRO A 225 27.62 -15.43 3.46
N SER A 226 26.67 -16.20 2.94
CA SER A 226 26.39 -17.58 3.39
C SER A 226 27.06 -18.65 2.53
N THR A 227 27.81 -18.24 1.51
CA THR A 227 28.49 -19.11 0.54
C THR A 227 30.00 -18.81 0.51
N GLY A 228 30.81 -19.78 0.05
CA GLY A 228 32.26 -19.59 -0.09
C GLY A 228 32.66 -18.63 -1.23
N LYS A 229 31.79 -18.47 -2.22
CA LYS A 229 31.93 -17.55 -3.35
C LYS A 229 30.68 -16.70 -3.50
N VAL A 230 30.86 -15.49 -3.99
CA VAL A 230 29.80 -14.52 -4.28
C VAL A 230 29.95 -13.96 -5.69
N ARG A 231 28.86 -13.43 -6.24
CA ARG A 231 28.86 -12.67 -7.49
C ARG A 231 29.64 -11.37 -7.34
N GLU A 232 30.39 -10.99 -8.37
CA GLU A 232 31.26 -9.81 -8.35
C GLU A 232 30.49 -8.51 -8.14
N ARG A 233 29.41 -8.31 -8.90
CA ARG A 233 28.54 -7.15 -8.80
C ARG A 233 27.63 -7.30 -7.58
N PRO A 234 27.66 -6.33 -6.65
CA PRO A 234 26.74 -6.33 -5.52
C PRO A 234 25.32 -5.93 -5.94
N MET A 235 24.38 -6.10 -5.03
CA MET A 235 23.02 -5.59 -5.14
C MET A 235 22.78 -4.54 -4.07
N LEU A 236 22.37 -3.34 -4.47
CA LEU A 236 21.84 -2.32 -3.57
C LEU A 236 20.31 -2.44 -3.56
N VAL A 237 19.72 -2.51 -2.37
CA VAL A 237 18.28 -2.61 -2.17
C VAL A 237 17.75 -1.28 -1.63
N MET A 238 16.78 -0.73 -2.34
CA MET A 238 16.02 0.47 -2.02
C MET A 238 14.58 0.09 -1.63
N PRO A 239 14.33 -0.15 -0.33
CA PRO A 239 13.00 -0.51 0.16
C PRO A 239 12.06 0.71 0.17
N PRO A 240 10.74 0.51 0.38
CA PRO A 240 9.82 1.64 0.52
C PRO A 240 10.15 2.53 1.72
N GLN A 241 9.89 3.83 1.59
CA GLN A 241 9.99 4.81 2.67
C GLN A 241 8.73 4.84 3.58
N ILE A 242 7.64 4.19 3.16
CA ILE A 242 6.32 4.24 3.84
C ILE A 242 6.23 3.23 4.99
N ASN A 243 7.00 2.14 4.94
CA ASN A 243 7.09 1.11 5.98
C ASN A 243 8.54 0.61 6.06
N LYS A 244 8.88 -0.08 7.15
CA LYS A 244 10.27 -0.53 7.38
C LYS A 244 10.72 -1.58 6.36
N TYR A 245 12.03 -1.60 6.09
CA TYR A 245 12.63 -2.43 5.05
C TYR A 245 12.43 -3.94 5.25
N TYR A 246 12.22 -4.38 6.50
CA TYR A 246 12.23 -5.81 6.85
C TYR A 246 11.06 -6.62 6.28
N VAL A 247 10.16 -6.03 5.48
CA VAL A 247 9.29 -6.79 4.58
C VAL A 247 10.09 -7.70 3.63
N LEU A 248 11.31 -7.30 3.29
CA LEU A 248 12.24 -8.05 2.44
C LEU A 248 13.11 -9.03 3.25
N ASP A 249 13.08 -8.94 4.58
CA ASP A 249 13.87 -9.74 5.50
C ASP A 249 13.01 -10.14 6.70
N LEU A 250 11.90 -10.86 6.45
CA LEU A 250 10.98 -11.32 7.50
C LEU A 250 11.59 -12.49 8.29
N ALA A 251 10.76 -13.45 8.72
CA ALA A 251 11.24 -14.63 9.43
C ALA A 251 12.10 -15.52 8.52
N PRO A 252 13.04 -16.31 9.07
CA PRO A 252 13.82 -17.29 8.31
C PRO A 252 12.94 -18.21 7.46
N GLY A 253 13.38 -18.48 6.23
CA GLY A 253 12.60 -19.19 5.21
C GLY A 253 11.53 -18.34 4.49
N ARG A 254 11.37 -17.08 4.89
CA ARG A 254 10.50 -16.06 4.25
C ARG A 254 11.25 -14.76 3.96
N SER A 255 12.58 -14.74 4.12
CA SER A 255 13.43 -13.60 3.83
C SER A 255 13.95 -13.66 2.38
N MET A 256 13.72 -12.59 1.62
CA MET A 256 14.28 -12.42 0.28
C MET A 256 15.79 -12.15 0.36
N VAL A 257 16.22 -11.42 1.39
CA VAL A 257 17.66 -11.19 1.64
C VAL A 257 18.38 -12.51 1.90
N GLU A 258 17.84 -13.35 2.79
CA GLU A 258 18.38 -14.68 3.06
C GLU A 258 18.50 -15.50 1.76
N HIS A 259 17.46 -15.47 0.93
CA HIS A 259 17.45 -16.16 -0.36
C HIS A 259 18.51 -15.64 -1.34
N LEU A 260 18.68 -14.33 -1.48
CA LEU A 260 19.71 -13.75 -2.35
C LEU A 260 21.14 -14.09 -1.87
N VAL A 261 21.38 -13.97 -0.57
CA VAL A 261 22.68 -14.29 0.03
C VAL A 261 22.99 -15.78 -0.12
N SER A 262 21.99 -16.67 0.00
CA SER A 262 22.16 -18.11 -0.24
C SER A 262 22.49 -18.46 -1.69
N HIS A 263 22.12 -17.61 -2.65
CA HIS A 263 22.50 -17.72 -4.07
C HIS A 263 23.81 -16.96 -4.40
N GLY A 264 24.55 -16.53 -3.38
CA GLY A 264 25.86 -15.92 -3.55
C GLY A 264 25.81 -14.46 -4.02
N HIS A 265 24.68 -13.76 -3.92
CA HIS A 265 24.66 -12.32 -4.16
C HIS A 265 25.24 -11.55 -2.95
N GLN A 266 26.02 -10.51 -3.20
CA GLN A 266 26.44 -9.56 -2.17
C GLN A 266 25.33 -8.53 -1.99
N VAL A 267 24.55 -8.62 -0.91
CA VAL A 267 23.38 -7.77 -0.69
C VAL A 267 23.71 -6.62 0.26
N PHE A 268 23.33 -5.41 -0.15
CA PHE A 268 23.36 -4.20 0.64
C PHE A 268 21.96 -3.59 0.70
N MET A 269 21.49 -3.23 1.90
CA MET A 269 20.14 -2.74 2.13
C MET A 269 20.17 -1.34 2.75
N LEU A 270 19.41 -0.42 2.17
CA LEU A 270 19.09 0.85 2.80
C LEU A 270 18.04 0.63 3.90
N SER A 271 18.34 1.07 5.11
CA SER A 271 17.42 1.09 6.25
C SER A 271 17.12 2.56 6.57
N TRP A 272 15.95 3.03 6.14
CA TRP A 272 15.53 4.42 6.30
C TRP A 272 15.30 4.77 7.78
N ALA A 273 15.73 5.96 8.18
CA ALA A 273 15.38 6.57 9.45
C ALA A 273 13.87 6.82 9.54
N ASN A 274 13.31 6.73 10.75
CA ASN A 274 11.95 7.18 11.00
C ASN A 274 11.98 8.70 11.26
N PRO A 275 11.45 9.54 10.34
CA PRO A 275 11.58 10.99 10.43
C PRO A 275 10.75 11.56 11.57
N GLY A 276 11.30 12.57 12.26
CA GLY A 276 10.56 13.39 13.20
C GLY A 276 10.08 14.70 12.56
N LYS A 277 9.40 15.53 13.35
CA LYS A 277 8.96 16.87 12.91
C LYS A 277 10.11 17.79 12.45
N GLY A 278 11.32 17.60 12.99
CA GLY A 278 12.51 18.35 12.61
C GLY A 278 13.02 18.02 11.21
N ASP A 279 12.60 16.87 10.67
CA ASP A 279 13.07 16.31 9.41
C ASP A 279 12.10 16.58 8.26
N ALA A 280 11.11 17.46 8.49
CA ALA A 280 10.04 17.79 7.55
C ALA A 280 10.51 18.20 6.15
N ALA A 281 11.73 18.75 6.07
CA ALA A 281 12.35 19.24 4.85
C ALA A 281 12.96 18.13 3.98
N TRP A 282 13.12 16.89 4.47
CA TRP A 282 13.61 15.78 3.66
C TRP A 282 12.64 15.51 2.52
N ASP A 283 13.10 15.81 1.30
CA ASP A 283 12.36 15.75 0.04
C ASP A 283 12.84 14.54 -0.80
N TYR A 284 12.24 14.35 -1.97
CA TYR A 284 12.62 13.29 -2.90
C TYR A 284 14.13 13.30 -3.22
N ASP A 285 14.70 14.49 -3.43
CA ASP A 285 16.13 14.69 -3.71
C ASP A 285 17.01 14.27 -2.53
N SER A 286 16.57 14.46 -1.29
CA SER A 286 17.29 14.03 -0.08
C SER A 286 17.44 12.50 -0.03
N TYR A 287 16.37 11.77 -0.37
CA TYR A 287 16.40 10.30 -0.44
C TYR A 287 17.18 9.79 -1.66
N ALA A 288 17.03 10.43 -2.83
CA ALA A 288 17.79 10.10 -4.03
C ALA A 288 19.30 10.31 -3.82
N ARG A 289 19.69 11.41 -3.17
CA ARG A 289 21.09 11.71 -2.80
C ARG A 289 21.64 10.68 -1.81
N THR A 290 20.87 10.33 -0.78
CA THR A 290 21.26 9.30 0.20
C THR A 290 21.49 7.95 -0.48
N ALA A 291 20.63 7.57 -1.44
CA ALA A 291 20.83 6.35 -2.23
C ALA A 291 22.08 6.41 -3.12
N LEU A 292 22.39 7.59 -3.69
CA LEU A 292 23.60 7.81 -4.47
C LEU A 292 24.86 7.66 -3.61
N GLU A 293 24.90 8.30 -2.44
CA GLU A 293 25.99 8.17 -1.47
C GLU A 293 26.19 6.73 -1.01
N ALA A 294 25.09 6.02 -0.69
CA ALA A 294 25.16 4.61 -0.34
C ALA A 294 25.73 3.75 -1.49
N SER A 295 25.38 4.05 -2.74
CA SER A 295 25.96 3.34 -3.90
C SER A 295 27.47 3.59 -4.02
N ASP A 296 27.97 4.78 -3.71
CA ASP A 296 29.42 5.02 -3.68
C ASP A 296 30.10 4.17 -2.59
N VAL A 297 29.51 4.12 -1.40
CA VAL A 297 29.99 3.26 -0.30
C VAL A 297 30.02 1.78 -0.71
N VAL A 298 28.98 1.29 -1.38
CA VAL A 298 28.93 -0.11 -1.89
C VAL A 298 30.10 -0.37 -2.85
N ARG A 299 30.40 0.54 -3.77
CA ARG A 299 31.51 0.42 -4.73
C ARG A 299 32.86 0.45 -4.02
N GLU A 300 33.03 1.35 -3.05
CA GLU A 300 34.26 1.44 -2.25
C GLU A 300 34.50 0.20 -1.39
N ILE A 301 33.45 -0.37 -0.80
CA ILE A 301 33.54 -1.61 -0.03
C ILE A 301 33.88 -2.78 -0.97
N THR A 302 33.13 -2.94 -2.05
CA THR A 302 33.20 -4.15 -2.88
C THR A 302 34.33 -4.11 -3.90
N GLY A 303 34.83 -2.92 -4.25
CA GLY A 303 35.74 -2.67 -5.36
C GLY A 303 35.09 -2.86 -6.74
N SER A 304 33.77 -3.04 -6.81
CA SER A 304 33.06 -3.20 -8.08
C SER A 304 32.79 -1.83 -8.71
N SER A 305 32.98 -1.71 -10.03
CA SER A 305 32.71 -0.47 -10.75
C SER A 305 31.22 -0.19 -10.90
N ASP A 306 30.41 -1.23 -10.97
CA ASP A 306 28.96 -1.24 -11.18
C ASP A 306 28.23 -2.17 -10.19
N MET A 307 26.90 -2.12 -10.14
CA MET A 307 26.08 -2.96 -9.27
C MET A 307 24.66 -3.17 -9.82
N ASN A 308 23.91 -4.07 -9.21
CA ASN A 308 22.48 -4.22 -9.48
C ASN A 308 21.66 -3.39 -8.47
N LEU A 309 20.51 -2.87 -8.91
CA LEU A 309 19.58 -2.13 -8.07
C LEU A 309 18.27 -2.90 -7.90
N LEU A 310 17.75 -2.95 -6.67
CA LEU A 310 16.42 -3.47 -6.37
C LEU A 310 15.58 -2.36 -5.75
N GLY A 311 14.60 -1.83 -6.48
CA GLY A 311 13.62 -0.86 -5.99
C GLY A 311 12.28 -1.52 -5.66
N VAL A 312 11.73 -1.22 -4.48
CA VAL A 312 10.49 -1.84 -4.01
C VAL A 312 9.45 -0.78 -3.64
N CYS A 313 8.25 -0.87 -4.24
CA CYS A 313 7.14 0.06 -4.01
C CYS A 313 7.61 1.54 -4.14
N ALA A 314 7.45 2.38 -3.11
CA ALA A 314 7.93 3.77 -3.13
C ALA A 314 9.45 3.91 -3.30
N GLY A 315 10.23 2.90 -2.85
CA GLY A 315 11.66 2.82 -3.13
C GLY A 315 11.94 2.58 -4.62
N GLY A 316 11.05 1.87 -5.32
CA GLY A 316 11.09 1.73 -6.78
C GLY A 316 10.82 3.05 -7.51
N ILE A 317 9.89 3.87 -7.01
CA ILE A 317 9.61 5.22 -7.55
C ILE A 317 10.86 6.09 -7.42
N THR A 318 11.53 6.02 -6.27
CA THR A 318 12.78 6.74 -6.00
C THR A 318 13.92 6.25 -6.89
N ALA A 319 14.05 4.93 -7.04
CA ALA A 319 15.03 4.30 -7.92
C ALA A 319 14.83 4.68 -9.39
N ALA A 320 13.60 4.76 -9.89
CA ALA A 320 13.30 5.13 -11.27
C ALA A 320 13.76 6.57 -11.59
N GLY A 321 13.45 7.53 -10.72
CA GLY A 321 13.90 8.91 -10.91
C GLY A 321 15.41 9.06 -10.77
N LEU A 322 16.04 8.36 -9.82
CA LEU A 322 17.50 8.33 -9.69
C LEU A 322 18.17 7.75 -10.95
N LEU A 323 17.65 6.65 -11.51
CA LEU A 323 18.18 6.07 -12.74
C LEU A 323 18.06 7.04 -13.93
N GLY A 324 16.94 7.76 -14.07
CA GLY A 324 16.80 8.77 -15.12
C GLY A 324 17.73 9.98 -14.94
N HIS A 325 18.02 10.37 -13.69
CA HIS A 325 19.06 11.36 -13.38
C HIS A 325 20.43 10.86 -13.85
N LEU A 326 20.81 9.64 -13.47
CA LEU A 326 22.10 9.03 -13.80
C LEU A 326 22.26 8.82 -15.31
N ALA A 327 21.23 8.37 -16.00
CA ALA A 327 21.23 8.23 -17.45
C ALA A 327 21.49 9.58 -18.16
N THR A 328 20.92 10.67 -17.64
CA THR A 328 21.17 12.02 -18.18
C THR A 328 22.58 12.52 -17.84
N ALA A 329 23.11 12.15 -16.68
CA ALA A 329 24.48 12.48 -16.26
C ALA A 329 25.56 11.61 -16.94
N GLY A 330 25.17 10.53 -17.61
CA GLY A 330 26.09 9.56 -18.21
C GLY A 330 26.80 8.67 -17.17
N ASP A 331 26.14 8.43 -16.03
CA ASP A 331 26.64 7.56 -14.96
C ASP A 331 26.06 6.15 -15.10
N ASP A 332 26.93 5.17 -15.33
CA ASP A 332 26.60 3.77 -15.65
C ASP A 332 26.83 2.82 -14.47
N ARG A 333 26.84 3.33 -13.22
CA ARG A 333 27.09 2.53 -12.01
C ARG A 333 26.09 1.39 -11.76
N PHE A 334 24.94 1.37 -12.43
CA PHE A 334 23.96 0.31 -12.30
C PHE A 334 23.94 -0.55 -13.57
N ALA A 335 24.21 -1.85 -13.43
CA ALA A 335 24.23 -2.81 -14.53
C ALA A 335 22.84 -3.38 -14.85
N SER A 336 21.96 -3.43 -13.85
CA SER A 336 20.57 -3.86 -14.01
C SER A 336 19.69 -3.29 -12.89
N VAL A 337 18.38 -3.27 -13.11
CA VAL A 337 17.40 -2.86 -12.11
C VAL A 337 16.28 -3.89 -11.97
N THR A 338 15.79 -4.08 -10.75
CA THR A 338 14.56 -4.81 -10.46
C THR A 338 13.56 -3.88 -9.79
N PHE A 339 12.32 -3.85 -10.30
CA PHE A 339 11.20 -3.12 -9.71
C PHE A 339 10.16 -4.10 -9.18
N LEU A 340 9.87 -4.06 -7.88
CA LEU A 340 8.85 -4.90 -7.27
C LEU A 340 7.64 -4.04 -6.89
N VAL A 341 6.46 -4.39 -7.41
CA VAL A 341 5.17 -3.74 -7.12
C VAL A 341 5.29 -2.20 -7.07
N THR A 342 5.95 -1.66 -8.10
CA THR A 342 6.30 -0.24 -8.20
C THR A 342 5.32 0.45 -9.13
N LEU A 343 4.59 1.42 -8.59
CA LEU A 343 3.65 2.25 -9.33
C LEU A 343 4.42 3.35 -10.07
N ILE A 344 4.45 3.31 -11.40
CA ILE A 344 5.12 4.33 -12.23
C ILE A 344 4.12 5.20 -12.97
N ASP A 345 2.96 4.63 -13.35
CA ASP A 345 1.86 5.36 -13.98
C ASP A 345 0.68 5.50 -13.00
N PHE A 346 0.34 6.75 -12.67
CA PHE A 346 -0.74 7.10 -11.74
C PHE A 346 -2.09 7.33 -12.44
N GLU A 347 -2.15 7.39 -13.76
CA GLU A 347 -3.39 7.57 -14.52
C GLU A 347 -4.19 6.27 -14.65
N VAL A 348 -3.53 5.11 -14.52
CA VAL A 348 -4.21 3.82 -14.52
C VAL A 348 -5.19 3.73 -13.35
N PRO A 349 -6.48 3.43 -13.61
CA PRO A 349 -7.50 3.36 -12.55
C PRO A 349 -7.13 2.38 -11.44
N SER A 350 -6.97 2.92 -10.23
CA SER A 350 -6.70 2.14 -9.02
C SER A 350 -7.64 2.56 -7.89
N GLN A 351 -7.86 1.68 -6.91
CA GLN A 351 -8.67 2.04 -5.73
C GLN A 351 -8.05 3.17 -4.92
N VAL A 352 -6.72 3.33 -4.98
CA VAL A 352 -6.03 4.48 -4.38
C VAL A 352 -6.24 5.72 -5.25
N GLY A 353 -6.11 5.60 -6.57
CA GLY A 353 -6.34 6.66 -7.55
C GLY A 353 -7.75 7.25 -7.54
N THR A 354 -8.77 6.50 -7.12
CA THR A 354 -10.12 7.05 -6.93
C THR A 354 -10.22 8.04 -5.76
N PHE A 355 -9.30 7.97 -4.79
CA PHE A 355 -9.20 8.91 -3.67
C PHE A 355 -8.17 10.03 -3.92
N ILE A 356 -7.23 9.85 -4.84
CA ILE A 356 -6.30 10.89 -5.30
C ILE A 356 -7.07 11.87 -6.20
N SER A 357 -7.70 12.87 -5.58
CA SER A 357 -8.25 14.02 -6.30
C SER A 357 -7.59 15.29 -5.80
N ARG A 358 -7.46 16.31 -6.67
CA ARG A 358 -6.80 17.59 -6.33
C ARG A 358 -7.21 18.15 -4.96
N PRO A 359 -8.51 18.16 -4.56
CA PRO A 359 -8.92 18.61 -3.23
C PRO A 359 -8.33 17.78 -2.07
N VAL A 360 -8.40 16.46 -2.20
CA VAL A 360 -7.94 15.48 -1.19
C VAL A 360 -6.44 15.60 -1.01
N VAL A 361 -5.72 15.66 -2.13
CA VAL A 361 -4.27 15.78 -2.14
C VAL A 361 -3.85 17.11 -1.54
N ALA A 362 -4.50 18.22 -1.92
CA ALA A 362 -4.22 19.53 -1.33
C ALA A 362 -4.48 19.55 0.19
N ALA A 363 -5.55 18.93 0.67
CA ALA A 363 -5.84 18.83 2.09
C ALA A 363 -4.81 17.97 2.84
N ALA A 364 -4.46 16.79 2.30
CA ALA A 364 -3.45 15.91 2.86
C ALA A 364 -2.07 16.59 2.93
N SER A 365 -1.65 17.26 1.85
CA SER A 365 -0.39 18.01 1.80
C SER A 365 -0.38 19.21 2.74
N ARG A 366 -1.51 19.92 2.91
CA ARG A 366 -1.61 20.99 3.92
C ARG A 366 -1.47 20.44 5.34
N LYS A 367 -2.13 19.33 5.63
CA LYS A 367 -2.04 18.67 6.94
C LYS A 367 -0.61 18.24 7.23
N SER A 368 0.04 17.48 6.34
CA SER A 368 1.42 17.01 6.54
C SER A 368 2.39 18.18 6.71
N ARG A 369 2.26 19.26 5.91
CA ARG A 369 3.07 20.48 6.06
C ARG A 369 2.86 21.17 7.41
N SER A 370 1.65 21.19 7.93
CA SER A 370 1.38 21.79 9.26
C SER A 370 1.92 20.96 10.41
N GLU A 371 1.96 19.62 10.26
CA GLU A 371 2.43 18.70 11.29
C GLU A 371 3.94 18.40 11.21
N GLY A 372 4.57 18.70 10.07
CA GLY A 372 5.98 18.40 9.75
C GLY A 372 6.18 17.00 9.14
N VAL A 373 5.28 16.07 9.42
CA VAL A 373 5.28 14.70 8.90
C VAL A 373 3.85 14.25 8.60
N LEU A 374 3.69 13.27 7.71
CA LEU A 374 2.48 12.45 7.64
C LEU A 374 2.65 11.29 8.62
N SER A 375 1.76 11.20 9.62
CA SER A 375 1.84 10.13 10.61
C SER A 375 1.46 8.77 10.03
N GLY A 376 2.39 7.80 10.11
CA GLY A 376 2.15 6.42 9.68
C GLY A 376 1.03 5.74 10.46
N ARG A 377 0.89 6.04 11.76
CA ARG A 377 -0.18 5.51 12.62
C ARG A 377 -1.56 6.03 12.25
N GLU A 378 -1.65 7.26 11.75
CA GLU A 378 -2.90 7.82 11.25
C GLU A 378 -3.24 7.26 9.88
N LEU A 379 -2.26 7.15 9.00
CA LEU A 379 -2.41 6.57 7.68
C LEU A 379 -2.91 5.11 7.76
N ALA A 380 -2.28 4.28 8.61
CA ALA A 380 -2.70 2.89 8.85
C ALA A 380 -4.14 2.80 9.36
N ARG A 381 -4.57 3.75 10.20
CA ARG A 381 -5.95 3.83 10.68
C ARG A 381 -6.93 4.13 9.55
N VAL A 382 -6.62 5.10 8.67
CA VAL A 382 -7.45 5.41 7.50
C VAL A 382 -7.58 4.19 6.58
N PHE A 383 -6.48 3.49 6.31
CA PHE A 383 -6.49 2.27 5.49
C PHE A 383 -7.34 1.14 6.10
N ALA A 384 -7.28 0.93 7.43
CA ALA A 384 -8.12 -0.06 8.09
C ALA A 384 -9.63 0.19 7.86
N TRP A 385 -10.03 1.45 7.78
CA TRP A 385 -11.42 1.84 7.51
C TRP A 385 -11.82 1.74 6.03
N LEU A 386 -10.91 1.52 5.08
CA LEU A 386 -11.28 1.25 3.68
C LEU A 386 -12.02 -0.10 3.53
N ARG A 387 -11.73 -1.06 4.41
CA ARG A 387 -12.40 -2.38 4.48
C ARG A 387 -12.89 -2.68 5.90
N PRO A 388 -13.92 -1.95 6.38
CA PRO A 388 -14.30 -1.95 7.79
C PRO A 388 -14.72 -3.32 8.31
N ASN A 389 -15.41 -4.13 7.49
CA ASN A 389 -15.83 -5.48 7.89
C ASN A 389 -14.63 -6.39 8.16
N ASP A 390 -13.66 -6.40 7.25
CA ASP A 390 -12.52 -7.33 7.29
C ASP A 390 -11.43 -6.88 8.27
N LEU A 391 -11.18 -5.57 8.35
CA LEU A 391 -10.03 -4.99 9.06
C LEU A 391 -10.39 -4.39 10.43
N VAL A 392 -11.67 -4.15 10.72
CA VAL A 392 -12.11 -3.60 12.01
C VAL A 392 -13.09 -4.54 12.69
N TRP A 393 -14.25 -4.79 12.08
CA TRP A 393 -15.34 -5.53 12.74
C TRP A 393 -15.02 -7.02 12.95
N ASN A 394 -14.27 -7.64 12.05
CA ASN A 394 -13.79 -9.01 12.24
C ASN A 394 -12.90 -9.15 13.49
N TYR A 395 -11.96 -8.22 13.71
CA TYR A 395 -11.10 -8.22 14.90
C TYR A 395 -11.85 -7.77 16.15
N TRP A 396 -12.78 -6.81 16.03
CA TRP A 396 -13.71 -6.45 17.11
C TRP A 396 -14.46 -7.67 17.64
N VAL A 397 -15.10 -8.43 16.75
CA VAL A 397 -15.85 -9.64 17.12
C VAL A 397 -14.92 -10.70 17.69
N ASN A 398 -13.80 -11.01 17.02
CA ASN A 398 -12.90 -12.07 17.49
C ASN A 398 -12.20 -11.72 18.80
N ASN A 399 -11.68 -10.50 18.94
CA ASN A 399 -10.89 -10.12 20.10
C ASN A 399 -11.78 -9.83 21.30
N TYR A 400 -12.82 -9.02 21.13
CA TYR A 400 -13.61 -8.49 22.25
C TYR A 400 -14.81 -9.36 22.60
N LEU A 401 -15.52 -9.91 21.61
CA LEU A 401 -16.70 -10.74 21.87
C LEU A 401 -16.33 -12.22 22.06
N MET A 402 -15.39 -12.73 21.27
CA MET A 402 -14.98 -14.14 21.32
C MET A 402 -13.79 -14.40 22.26
N GLY A 403 -13.11 -13.35 22.74
CA GLY A 403 -11.94 -13.46 23.62
C GLY A 403 -10.74 -14.16 22.98
N LYS A 404 -10.62 -14.10 21.65
CA LYS A 404 -9.50 -14.70 20.92
C LYS A 404 -8.33 -13.72 20.87
N ASN A 405 -7.12 -14.23 20.93
CA ASN A 405 -5.95 -13.42 20.62
C ASN A 405 -5.95 -13.08 19.12
N PRO A 406 -5.45 -11.90 18.74
CA PRO A 406 -5.16 -11.62 17.34
C PRO A 406 -4.13 -12.62 16.80
N PRO A 407 -4.14 -12.90 15.48
CA PRO A 407 -3.18 -13.81 14.88
C PRO A 407 -1.75 -13.31 15.05
N ALA A 408 -0.80 -14.22 15.24
CA ALA A 408 0.62 -13.92 15.17
C ALA A 408 1.11 -14.24 13.76
N PHE A 409 1.15 -13.22 12.90
CA PHE A 409 1.65 -13.33 11.53
C PHE A 409 2.65 -12.21 11.26
N ASP A 410 3.84 -12.58 10.78
CA ASP A 410 4.99 -11.68 10.58
C ASP A 410 4.64 -10.47 9.70
N VAL A 411 3.91 -10.69 8.61
CA VAL A 411 3.45 -9.63 7.71
C VAL A 411 2.54 -8.63 8.41
N LEU A 412 1.64 -9.11 9.27
CA LEU A 412 0.76 -8.19 9.99
C LEU A 412 1.53 -7.42 11.07
N ALA A 413 2.57 -8.02 11.66
CA ALA A 413 3.44 -7.34 12.61
C ALA A 413 4.24 -6.24 11.90
N TRP A 414 4.79 -6.52 10.72
CA TRP A 414 5.41 -5.52 9.84
C TRP A 414 4.45 -4.39 9.49
N ASN A 415 3.23 -4.72 9.05
CA ASN A 415 2.26 -3.70 8.65
C ASN A 415 1.80 -2.81 9.83
N ALA A 416 1.84 -3.34 11.06
CA ALA A 416 1.51 -2.58 12.26
C ALA A 416 2.67 -1.68 12.74
N ASP A 417 3.90 -1.95 12.28
CA ASP A 417 5.12 -1.23 12.66
C ASP A 417 5.37 -0.06 11.71
N ALA A 418 4.48 0.94 11.81
CA ALA A 418 4.46 2.10 10.94
C ALA A 418 5.68 3.01 11.11
N VAL A 419 6.01 3.75 10.06
CA VAL A 419 6.95 4.89 10.07
C VAL A 419 6.24 6.14 9.58
N ASP A 420 6.74 7.30 10.01
CA ASP A 420 6.25 8.58 9.52
C ASP A 420 6.92 8.92 8.17
N LEU A 421 6.30 9.82 7.41
CA LEU A 421 6.84 10.31 6.15
C LEU A 421 7.08 11.83 6.24
N PRO A 422 8.23 12.38 5.83
CA PRO A 422 8.47 13.81 5.89
C PRO A 422 7.45 14.58 5.05
N ALA A 423 7.07 15.79 5.50
CA ALA A 423 6.09 16.60 4.79
C ALA A 423 6.49 16.93 3.35
N SER A 424 7.76 17.21 3.09
CA SER A 424 8.29 17.47 1.75
C SER A 424 8.19 16.24 0.86
N LEU A 425 8.73 15.09 1.28
CA LEU A 425 8.65 13.85 0.50
C LEU A 425 7.19 13.42 0.22
N HIS A 426 6.30 13.54 1.22
CA HIS A 426 4.87 13.31 1.00
C HIS A 426 4.31 14.23 -0.09
N GLY A 427 4.67 15.53 -0.04
CA GLY A 427 4.31 16.51 -1.06
C GLY A 427 4.80 16.13 -2.45
N ASP A 428 6.05 15.69 -2.58
CA ASP A 428 6.64 15.29 -3.86
C ASP A 428 5.93 14.09 -4.47
N PHE A 429 5.59 13.06 -3.67
CA PHE A 429 4.79 11.93 -4.16
C PHE A 429 3.39 12.36 -4.61
N MET A 430 2.78 13.30 -3.87
CA MET A 430 1.46 13.83 -4.19
C MET A 430 1.46 14.69 -5.47
N ASP A 431 2.51 15.47 -5.70
CA ASP A 431 2.66 16.27 -6.90
C ASP A 431 2.95 15.37 -8.10
N MET A 432 3.83 14.38 -7.95
CA MET A 432 4.13 13.35 -8.96
C MET A 432 2.90 12.54 -9.35
N ALA A 433 2.08 12.13 -8.38
CA ALA A 433 0.85 11.38 -8.65
C ALA A 433 -0.21 12.22 -9.39
N GLN A 434 -0.22 13.54 -9.19
CA GLN A 434 -1.15 14.44 -9.88
C GLN A 434 -0.70 14.80 -11.30
N SER A 435 0.60 14.95 -11.53
CA SER A 435 1.17 15.28 -12.83
C SER A 435 1.49 14.06 -13.68
N ASN A 436 1.52 12.86 -13.08
CA ASN A 436 2.06 11.65 -13.69
C ASN A 436 3.50 11.85 -14.20
N SER A 437 4.30 12.68 -13.53
CA SER A 437 5.54 13.22 -14.11
C SER A 437 6.64 12.20 -14.43
N LEU A 438 6.56 10.96 -13.92
CA LEU A 438 7.50 9.90 -14.27
C LEU A 438 7.28 9.33 -15.68
N THR A 439 6.05 9.44 -16.21
CA THR A 439 5.71 8.94 -17.55
C THR A 439 5.99 9.97 -18.65
N HIS A 440 6.37 11.20 -18.27
CA HIS A 440 6.57 12.32 -19.18
C HIS A 440 8.02 12.83 -19.12
N PRO A 441 8.81 12.64 -20.20
CA PRO A 441 10.21 13.05 -20.23
C PRO A 441 10.42 14.52 -19.84
N GLY A 442 11.25 14.73 -18.81
CA GLY A 442 11.67 16.04 -18.33
C GLY A 442 10.73 16.73 -17.35
N GLU A 443 9.54 16.19 -17.07
CA GLU A 443 8.58 16.79 -16.13
C GLU A 443 9.01 16.59 -14.67
N LEU A 444 9.43 15.38 -14.30
CA LEU A 444 10.07 15.15 -13.01
C LEU A 444 11.51 15.65 -13.07
N ARG A 445 11.93 16.42 -12.05
CA ARG A 445 13.33 16.78 -11.86
C ARG A 445 13.87 16.11 -10.61
N VAL A 446 15.02 15.46 -10.75
CA VAL A 446 15.73 14.78 -9.65
C VAL A 446 17.17 15.27 -9.65
N LEU A 447 17.64 15.74 -8.49
CA LEU A 447 18.99 16.28 -8.29
C LEU A 447 19.37 17.32 -9.35
N GLY A 448 18.39 18.16 -9.73
CA GLY A 448 18.55 19.23 -10.70
C GLY A 448 18.44 18.83 -12.18
N THR A 449 18.31 17.56 -12.54
CA THR A 449 18.16 17.11 -13.94
C THR A 449 16.74 16.64 -14.24
N GLY A 450 16.25 16.90 -15.47
CA GLY A 450 14.98 16.33 -15.94
C GLY A 450 15.13 14.82 -16.19
N VAL A 451 14.20 14.04 -15.64
CA VAL A 451 14.17 12.57 -15.73
C VAL A 451 13.52 12.14 -17.04
N ASP A 452 14.15 11.20 -17.73
CA ASP A 452 13.61 10.54 -18.91
C ASP A 452 13.94 9.04 -18.81
N LEU A 453 12.92 8.23 -18.50
CA LEU A 453 13.09 6.78 -18.34
C LEU A 453 13.48 6.09 -19.66
N GLY A 454 13.17 6.70 -20.81
CA GLY A 454 13.56 6.19 -22.12
C GLY A 454 15.08 6.22 -22.35
N LYS A 455 15.83 6.99 -21.54
CA LYS A 455 17.30 6.99 -21.54
C LYS A 455 17.92 5.93 -20.64
N VAL A 456 17.12 5.28 -19.81
CA VAL A 456 17.60 4.24 -18.90
C VAL A 456 17.68 2.93 -19.67
N THR A 457 18.86 2.62 -20.21
CA THR A 457 19.09 1.48 -21.11
C THR A 457 19.49 0.18 -20.40
N VAL A 458 19.48 0.16 -19.07
CA VAL A 458 19.86 -1.04 -18.29
C VAL A 458 18.76 -2.10 -18.36
N ASP A 459 19.16 -3.37 -18.29
CA ASP A 459 18.21 -4.47 -18.22
C ASP A 459 17.33 -4.36 -16.97
N SER A 460 16.03 -4.51 -17.14
CA SER A 460 15.02 -4.29 -16.10
C SER A 460 14.19 -5.55 -15.85
N TYR A 461 13.96 -5.89 -14.59
CA TYR A 461 13.05 -6.96 -14.17
C TYR A 461 11.90 -6.37 -13.35
N VAL A 462 10.66 -6.56 -13.78
CA VAL A 462 9.49 -5.89 -13.21
C VAL A 462 8.50 -6.91 -12.71
N VAL A 463 8.11 -6.81 -11.44
CA VAL A 463 7.12 -7.72 -10.84
C VAL A 463 5.84 -6.96 -10.51
N GLY A 464 4.76 -7.35 -11.19
CA GLY A 464 3.39 -7.02 -10.82
C GLY A 464 2.69 -8.14 -10.06
N ALA A 465 1.51 -7.85 -9.52
CA ALA A 465 0.71 -8.83 -8.77
C ALA A 465 -0.78 -8.78 -9.15
N VAL A 466 -1.38 -9.94 -9.44
CA VAL A 466 -2.74 -10.08 -10.01
C VAL A 466 -3.80 -9.44 -9.11
N THR A 467 -3.66 -9.61 -7.80
CA THR A 467 -4.67 -9.15 -6.82
C THR A 467 -4.21 -7.94 -6.01
N ASP A 468 -3.19 -7.25 -6.52
CA ASP A 468 -2.70 -6.00 -5.94
C ASP A 468 -3.69 -4.86 -6.18
N HIS A 469 -4.17 -4.30 -5.08
CA HIS A 469 -5.09 -3.16 -5.07
C HIS A 469 -4.40 -1.84 -4.68
N ILE A 470 -3.14 -1.92 -4.24
CA ILE A 470 -2.30 -0.77 -3.88
C ILE A 470 -1.57 -0.30 -5.13
N CYS A 471 -0.86 -1.21 -5.79
CA CYS A 471 -0.17 -1.00 -7.06
C CYS A 471 -0.73 -1.99 -8.08
N PRO A 472 -1.90 -1.73 -8.69
CA PRO A 472 -2.45 -2.63 -9.69
C PRO A 472 -1.40 -2.92 -10.75
N TRP A 473 -1.19 -4.19 -11.10
CA TRP A 473 -0.09 -4.55 -12.00
C TRP A 473 -0.14 -3.85 -13.36
N ARG A 474 -1.34 -3.46 -13.83
CA ARG A 474 -1.52 -2.64 -15.04
C ARG A 474 -0.92 -1.24 -14.95
N ALA A 475 -0.72 -0.74 -13.74
CA ALA A 475 -0.07 0.54 -13.44
C ALA A 475 1.45 0.39 -13.19
N CYS A 476 1.91 -0.85 -12.97
CA CYS A 476 3.33 -1.22 -12.94
C CYS A 476 3.84 -1.58 -14.35
N TYR A 477 2.96 -2.12 -15.21
CA TYR A 477 3.28 -2.58 -16.56
C TYR A 477 3.86 -1.51 -17.48
N PRO A 478 3.46 -0.22 -17.45
CA PRO A 478 3.99 0.81 -18.34
C PRO A 478 5.51 0.99 -18.29
N VAL A 479 6.19 0.47 -17.26
CA VAL A 479 7.66 0.37 -17.23
C VAL A 479 8.22 -0.33 -18.47
N VAL A 480 7.50 -1.33 -18.99
CA VAL A 480 7.82 -2.02 -20.24
C VAL A 480 8.01 -1.04 -21.39
N ASP A 481 7.16 -0.01 -21.47
CA ASP A 481 7.19 0.97 -22.55
C ASP A 481 8.14 2.14 -22.26
N LEU A 482 8.19 2.55 -21.00
CA LEU A 482 8.91 3.75 -20.57
C LEU A 482 10.44 3.56 -20.49
N MET A 483 10.92 2.35 -20.20
CA MET A 483 12.36 2.09 -20.07
C MET A 483 13.00 1.89 -21.44
N GLY A 484 14.20 2.44 -21.63
CA GLY A 484 14.98 2.29 -22.87
C GLY A 484 15.73 0.96 -23.01
N GLY A 485 15.85 0.19 -21.92
CA GLY A 485 16.51 -1.11 -21.89
C GLY A 485 15.57 -2.29 -22.16
N SER A 486 16.11 -3.51 -22.15
CA SER A 486 15.29 -4.72 -22.21
C SER A 486 14.52 -4.90 -20.90
N VAL A 487 13.21 -5.12 -20.99
CA VAL A 487 12.34 -5.30 -19.81
C VAL A 487 11.80 -6.73 -19.76
N GLU A 488 12.01 -7.39 -18.62
CA GLU A 488 11.36 -8.63 -18.25
C GLU A 488 10.19 -8.34 -17.33
N PHE A 489 8.95 -8.57 -17.78
CA PHE A 489 7.77 -8.41 -16.92
C PHE A 489 7.29 -9.76 -16.37
N VAL A 490 7.03 -9.81 -15.07
CA VAL A 490 6.57 -11.01 -14.36
C VAL A 490 5.34 -10.68 -13.54
N LEU A 491 4.31 -11.53 -13.63
CA LEU A 491 3.05 -11.34 -12.91
C LEU A 491 2.85 -12.41 -11.84
N SER A 492 3.01 -12.05 -10.58
CA SER A 492 2.71 -12.94 -9.44
C SER A 492 1.22 -13.17 -9.28
N SER A 493 0.81 -14.40 -8.99
CA SER A 493 -0.60 -14.74 -8.73
C SER A 493 -1.17 -14.20 -7.41
N GLN A 494 -0.33 -13.63 -6.54
CA GLN A 494 -0.72 -13.18 -5.21
C GLN A 494 -1.09 -11.69 -5.16
N GLY A 495 -1.30 -11.14 -3.96
CA GLY A 495 -1.54 -9.71 -3.70
C GLY A 495 -0.26 -8.97 -3.31
N HIS A 496 -0.33 -7.65 -3.10
CA HIS A 496 0.83 -6.76 -2.90
C HIS A 496 1.99 -7.35 -2.07
N ILE A 497 1.75 -7.62 -0.78
CA ILE A 497 2.79 -8.11 0.13
C ILE A 497 3.10 -9.59 -0.09
N GLN A 498 2.11 -10.39 -0.49
CA GLN A 498 2.30 -11.80 -0.80
C GLN A 498 3.11 -12.02 -2.09
N ALA A 499 3.09 -11.05 -3.01
CA ALA A 499 3.92 -11.06 -4.20
C ALA A 499 5.38 -10.79 -3.85
N LEU A 500 5.65 -9.92 -2.87
CA LEU A 500 6.98 -9.75 -2.30
C LEU A 500 7.45 -11.01 -1.59
N ILE A 501 6.61 -11.61 -0.74
CA ILE A 501 6.97 -12.75 0.12
C ILE A 501 6.48 -14.05 -0.50
N ASN A 502 7.22 -14.49 -1.51
CA ASN A 502 6.98 -15.75 -2.18
C ASN A 502 8.24 -16.61 -2.09
N PRO A 503 8.55 -17.25 -0.94
CA PRO A 503 9.77 -18.03 -0.81
C PRO A 503 9.82 -19.19 -1.81
N SER A 504 11.04 -19.54 -2.22
CA SER A 504 11.29 -20.71 -3.06
C SER A 504 10.65 -21.96 -2.46
N GLY A 505 10.05 -22.79 -3.33
CA GLY A 505 9.31 -23.98 -2.92
C GLY A 505 7.91 -23.73 -2.34
N ASN A 506 7.37 -22.50 -2.40
CA ASN A 506 5.97 -22.23 -2.02
C ASN A 506 4.98 -22.99 -2.93
N PRO A 507 4.26 -24.02 -2.43
CA PRO A 507 3.42 -24.87 -3.27
C PRO A 507 2.12 -24.18 -3.72
N LYS A 508 1.80 -23.02 -3.14
CA LYS A 508 0.64 -22.20 -3.51
C LYS A 508 1.03 -21.01 -4.40
N GLY A 509 2.31 -20.83 -4.66
CA GLY A 509 2.82 -19.78 -5.54
C GLY A 509 2.65 -20.18 -7.00
N SER A 510 2.33 -19.19 -7.82
CA SER A 510 2.52 -19.24 -9.26
C SER A 510 2.88 -17.85 -9.77
N TYR A 511 3.46 -17.80 -10.96
CA TYR A 511 3.76 -16.55 -11.65
C TYR A 511 3.55 -16.72 -13.14
N ARG A 512 3.40 -15.62 -13.87
CA ARG A 512 3.30 -15.63 -15.32
C ARG A 512 4.44 -14.87 -15.95
N THR A 513 4.95 -15.40 -17.05
CA THR A 513 5.98 -14.82 -17.90
C THR A 513 5.63 -15.10 -19.35
N THR A 514 6.22 -14.32 -20.25
CA THR A 514 6.21 -14.53 -21.70
C THR A 514 7.48 -15.31 -22.07
N ASP A 515 7.34 -16.37 -22.86
CA ASP A 515 8.49 -17.14 -23.35
C ASP A 515 9.36 -16.29 -24.30
N GLY A 516 10.62 -16.69 -24.51
CA GLY A 516 11.75 -15.87 -25.01
C GLY A 516 11.61 -15.04 -26.29
N ASP A 517 10.48 -15.09 -27.00
CA ASP A 517 10.09 -14.17 -28.08
C ASP A 517 9.13 -13.09 -27.54
N ASP A 518 9.48 -12.46 -26.41
CA ASP A 518 8.67 -11.39 -25.85
C ASP A 518 8.92 -10.07 -26.59
N PRO A 519 7.93 -9.50 -27.30
CA PRO A 519 8.08 -8.18 -27.91
C PRO A 519 8.30 -7.04 -26.89
N ALA A 520 8.05 -7.27 -25.59
CA ALA A 520 8.46 -6.37 -24.50
C ALA A 520 9.96 -6.42 -24.17
N ARG A 521 10.66 -7.52 -24.51
CA ARG A 521 12.11 -7.68 -24.31
C ARG A 521 12.95 -6.98 -25.40
N GLY A 522 12.34 -6.62 -26.52
CA GLY A 522 13.03 -6.04 -27.68
C GLY A 522 13.20 -4.52 -27.60
N ALA A 523 14.34 -4.02 -28.09
CA ALA A 523 14.59 -2.59 -28.34
C ALA A 523 14.09 -2.12 -29.72
N ASP A 524 13.40 -3.00 -30.46
CA ASP A 524 12.83 -2.71 -31.78
C ASP A 524 11.35 -2.34 -31.63
N ASP A 525 11.07 -1.04 -31.58
CA ASP A 525 9.73 -0.48 -31.44
C ASP A 525 8.89 -0.55 -32.73
N SER A 526 9.40 -1.16 -33.81
CA SER A 526 8.76 -1.14 -35.14
C SER A 526 7.37 -1.81 -35.21
N ALA A 527 7.05 -2.69 -34.26
CA ALA A 527 5.74 -3.35 -34.14
C ALA A 527 4.85 -2.78 -33.02
N GLY A 528 5.36 -1.86 -32.20
CA GLY A 528 4.73 -1.43 -30.95
C GLY A 528 4.80 -2.49 -29.84
N LYS A 529 5.07 -2.07 -28.60
CA LYS A 529 5.06 -2.95 -27.43
C LYS A 529 3.62 -3.34 -27.07
N PRO A 530 3.38 -4.58 -26.57
CA PRO A 530 2.03 -5.05 -26.29
C PRO A 530 1.43 -4.30 -25.09
N THR A 531 0.14 -4.01 -25.16
CA THR A 531 -0.63 -3.54 -24.00
C THR A 531 -0.61 -4.57 -22.87
N ALA A 532 -0.89 -4.15 -21.64
CA ALA A 532 -0.93 -5.06 -20.48
C ALA A 532 -1.87 -6.26 -20.71
N ASP A 533 -3.02 -6.03 -21.32
CA ASP A 533 -4.00 -7.10 -21.61
C ASP A 533 -3.49 -8.06 -22.69
N GLU A 534 -2.87 -7.56 -23.76
CA GLU A 534 -2.23 -8.40 -24.79
C GLU A 534 -1.06 -9.22 -24.24
N TRP A 535 -0.28 -8.64 -23.31
CA TRP A 535 0.77 -9.38 -22.60
C TRP A 535 0.18 -10.52 -21.77
N LEU A 536 -0.89 -10.25 -21.02
CA LEU A 536 -1.55 -11.27 -20.19
C LEU A 536 -2.13 -12.42 -21.02
N GLU A 537 -2.67 -12.14 -22.21
CA GLU A 537 -3.17 -13.17 -23.13
C GLU A 537 -2.09 -14.12 -23.64
N ARG A 538 -0.84 -13.64 -23.72
CA ARG A 538 0.33 -14.41 -24.18
C ARG A 538 1.10 -15.08 -23.04
N ALA A 539 0.92 -14.62 -21.81
CA ALA A 539 1.71 -15.06 -20.67
C ALA A 539 1.37 -16.51 -20.26
N THR A 540 2.40 -17.32 -20.08
CA THR A 540 2.30 -18.71 -19.59
C THR A 540 2.39 -18.71 -18.06
N GLU A 541 1.56 -19.52 -17.40
CA GLU A 541 1.62 -19.69 -15.94
C GLU A 541 2.60 -20.79 -15.53
N HIS A 542 3.51 -20.45 -14.61
CA HIS A 542 4.51 -21.33 -14.04
C HIS A 542 4.22 -21.56 -12.55
N PRO A 543 4.24 -22.82 -12.08
CA PRO A 543 4.09 -23.11 -10.65
C PRO A 543 5.34 -22.71 -9.87
N GLY A 544 5.17 -22.35 -8.60
CA GLY A 544 6.27 -22.06 -7.69
C GLY A 544 6.54 -20.56 -7.50
N SER A 545 7.77 -20.23 -7.13
CA SER A 545 8.15 -18.85 -6.87
C SER A 545 8.82 -18.18 -8.05
N TRP A 546 8.44 -16.93 -8.31
CA TRP A 546 9.16 -16.08 -9.25
C TRP A 546 10.55 -15.69 -8.73
N TRP A 547 10.86 -15.86 -7.44
CA TRP A 547 12.20 -15.60 -6.90
C TRP A 547 13.26 -16.47 -7.58
N ASP A 548 12.93 -17.74 -7.87
CA ASP A 548 13.84 -18.66 -8.54
C ASP A 548 14.14 -18.17 -9.98
N HIS A 549 13.09 -17.78 -10.72
CA HIS A 549 13.22 -17.17 -12.05
C HIS A 549 14.00 -15.84 -12.03
N TRP A 550 13.80 -15.02 -10.99
CA TRP A 550 14.51 -13.77 -10.83
C TRP A 550 16.00 -13.99 -10.55
N VAL A 551 16.37 -14.97 -9.73
CA VAL A 551 17.77 -15.35 -9.53
C VAL A 551 18.38 -15.79 -10.85
N GLU A 552 17.72 -16.66 -11.62
CA GLU A 552 18.18 -17.08 -12.96
C GLU A 552 18.42 -15.88 -13.90
N TRP A 553 17.56 -14.86 -13.85
CA TRP A 553 17.73 -13.62 -14.61
C TRP A 553 18.90 -12.75 -14.08
N LEU A 554 19.12 -12.72 -12.77
CA LEU A 554 20.18 -11.93 -12.13
C LEU A 554 21.58 -12.52 -12.33
N GLU A 555 21.72 -13.85 -12.39
CA GLU A 555 23.02 -14.52 -12.48
C GLU A 555 23.92 -14.00 -13.62
N PRO A 556 23.47 -13.94 -14.90
CA PRO A 556 24.30 -13.41 -15.98
C PRO A 556 24.60 -11.91 -15.85
N ARG A 557 23.78 -11.18 -15.08
CA ARG A 557 23.92 -9.73 -14.84
C ARG A 557 24.81 -9.40 -13.66
N SER A 558 25.15 -10.38 -12.83
CA SER A 558 25.89 -10.17 -11.57
C SER A 558 27.41 -10.39 -11.69
N GLY A 559 27.92 -10.61 -12.91
CA GLY A 559 29.36 -10.82 -13.15
C GLY A 559 29.86 -12.19 -12.71
N ALA A 560 31.18 -12.36 -12.74
CA ALA A 560 31.82 -13.63 -12.39
C ALA A 560 31.72 -13.93 -10.88
N GLU A 561 31.91 -15.19 -10.51
CA GLU A 561 32.09 -15.55 -9.10
C GLU A 561 33.47 -15.13 -8.58
N ARG A 562 33.50 -14.65 -7.34
CA ARG A 562 34.73 -14.37 -6.59
C ARG A 562 34.64 -14.92 -5.17
N ASN A 563 35.78 -15.10 -4.51
CA ASN A 563 35.79 -15.57 -3.12
C ASN A 563 35.07 -14.57 -2.20
N ALA A 564 34.21 -15.10 -1.34
CA ALA A 564 33.51 -14.30 -0.34
C ALA A 564 34.50 -13.67 0.66
N ARG A 565 34.28 -12.40 1.01
CA ARG A 565 35.07 -11.72 2.05
C ARG A 565 34.51 -12.10 3.41
N ARG A 566 35.39 -12.55 4.32
CA ARG A 566 35.00 -12.93 5.70
C ARG A 566 34.71 -11.74 6.61
N LYS A 567 35.25 -10.56 6.29
CA LYS A 567 35.01 -9.33 7.06
C LYS A 567 34.05 -8.44 6.29
N LEU A 568 33.02 -7.97 6.98
CA LEU A 568 32.12 -6.94 6.48
C LEU A 568 32.79 -5.57 6.50
N GLY A 569 32.30 -4.68 5.66
CA GLY A 569 32.82 -3.34 5.48
C GLY A 569 34.17 -3.31 4.77
N SER A 570 34.89 -2.21 4.98
CA SER A 570 36.25 -1.99 4.51
C SER A 570 37.05 -1.23 5.57
N LYS A 571 38.31 -0.89 5.26
CA LYS A 571 39.09 0.00 6.14
C LYS A 571 38.48 1.40 6.22
N ALA A 572 37.90 1.89 5.12
CA ALA A 572 37.24 3.20 5.06
C ALA A 572 35.84 3.16 5.69
N HIS A 573 35.17 2.01 5.58
CA HIS A 573 33.80 1.78 6.07
C HIS A 573 33.77 0.59 7.03
N PRO A 574 34.33 0.71 8.23
CA PRO A 574 34.31 -0.38 9.20
C PRO A 574 32.87 -0.67 9.67
N PRO A 575 32.53 -1.93 10.01
CA PRO A 575 31.26 -2.24 10.64
C PRO A 575 31.00 -1.37 11.89
N ILE A 576 29.80 -0.79 11.96
CA ILE A 576 29.38 0.14 13.02
C ILE A 576 28.62 -0.62 14.11
N GLU A 577 27.62 -1.42 13.72
CA GLU A 577 26.81 -2.28 14.58
C GLU A 577 26.26 -3.45 13.77
N ASP A 578 25.79 -4.49 14.46
CA ASP A 578 25.19 -5.65 13.81
C ASP A 578 23.84 -5.29 13.15
N ALA A 579 23.53 -5.95 12.03
CA ALA A 579 22.20 -5.91 11.44
C ALA A 579 21.17 -6.37 12.50
N PRO A 580 19.96 -5.79 12.54
CA PRO A 580 19.33 -4.96 11.52
C PRO A 580 19.54 -3.44 11.67
N GLY A 581 20.51 -3.02 12.50
CA GLY A 581 20.79 -1.60 12.76
C GLY A 581 19.86 -0.95 13.78
N SER A 582 20.09 0.34 14.04
CA SER A 582 19.36 1.11 15.05
C SER A 582 18.11 1.79 14.48
N TYR A 583 18.11 2.20 13.20
CA TYR A 583 17.02 2.99 12.61
C TYR A 583 15.71 2.21 12.49
N VAL A 584 15.80 0.93 12.13
CA VAL A 584 14.64 0.04 12.02
C VAL A 584 13.94 -0.19 13.37
N ARG A 585 14.63 0.04 14.49
CA ARG A 585 14.09 -0.16 15.85
C ARG A 585 13.32 1.05 16.36
N ALA A 586 13.37 2.18 15.65
CA ALA A 586 12.61 3.37 16.01
C ALA A 586 11.09 3.12 15.90
N THR A 587 10.32 3.70 16.81
CA THR A 587 8.85 3.58 16.87
C THR A 587 8.20 4.94 16.75
N VAL A 588 6.99 4.99 16.17
CA VAL A 588 6.14 6.20 16.06
C VAL A 588 5.27 6.44 17.30
#